data_AF-A0A0J5QCR3-F1
#
_entry.id   AF-A0A0J5QCR3-F1
#
_cell.length_a   1.000
_cell.length_b   1.000
_cell.length_c   1.000
_cell.angle_alpha   90.00
_cell.angle_beta   90.00
_cell.angle_gamma   90.00
#
_symmetry.space_group_name_H-M   'P 1'
#
loop_
_entity.id
_entity.type
_entity.pdbx_description
1 polymer ?
#
loop_
_entity_poly.entity_id
_entity_poly.type
_entity_poly.pdbx_seq_one_letter_code
_entity_poly.pdbx_strand_id
1 'polypeptide(L)'
;MQPSLWDRLIDDLPGLVAESDALRRDLARALGSDEGAEALISGGVRAIEQRSDLDDDTRLLAHRVAKIMARRRRLEESGEIVTADVLREAVRRDIEMLFNIERLEAQFLLTEREAMEHPDSADLLAGFPEVRSSVVNYGVPSFSGRSGSDFNKDDLAREIKSVLNIYEPRLKRDSVRVRVRTGEKTGLRIDIDGVLLLSPVPERLRLSTSIDLDNGRAMTALEDR
;
A
#
# COMPACT_ATOMS: atom_id res chain seq x y z
N MET A 1 21.95 1.38 -9.48
CA MET A 1 21.32 1.04 -8.19
C MET A 1 19.88 0.69 -8.47
N GLN A 2 19.39 -0.46 -8.00
CA GLN A 2 17.96 -0.77 -8.08
C GLN A 2 17.19 0.24 -7.21
N PRO A 3 16.11 0.86 -7.73
CA PRO A 3 15.24 1.72 -6.94
C PRO A 3 14.66 0.99 -5.74
N SER A 4 14.42 1.74 -4.66
CA SER A 4 13.82 1.18 -3.46
C SER A 4 12.40 0.66 -3.75
N LEU A 5 11.88 -0.26 -2.93
CA LEU A 5 10.49 -0.71 -3.02
C LEU A 5 9.50 0.48 -2.92
N TRP A 6 9.90 1.55 -2.21
CA TRP A 6 9.15 2.79 -2.09
C TRP A 6 9.15 3.62 -3.37
N ASP A 7 10.28 3.70 -4.08
CA ASP A 7 10.33 4.34 -5.41
C ASP A 7 9.40 3.60 -6.40
N ARG A 8 9.35 2.27 -6.31
CA ARG A 8 8.44 1.42 -7.11
C ARG A 8 6.95 1.63 -6.78
N LEU A 9 6.60 2.01 -5.55
CA LEU A 9 5.22 2.21 -5.13
C LEU A 9 4.68 3.62 -5.42
N ILE A 10 5.56 4.61 -5.55
CA ILE A 10 5.17 6.00 -5.85
C ILE A 10 5.13 6.23 -7.37
N ASP A 11 6.02 5.58 -8.13
CA ASP A 11 6.09 5.69 -9.58
C ASP A 11 5.27 4.58 -10.27
N ASP A 12 3.94 4.54 -10.10
CA ASP A 12 3.17 3.68 -10.96
C ASP A 12 3.08 4.27 -12.38
N LEU A 13 3.40 3.43 -13.35
CA LEU A 13 3.37 3.78 -14.76
C LEU A 13 1.96 4.20 -15.23
N PRO A 14 0.88 3.49 -14.87
CA PRO A 14 -0.46 3.79 -15.38
C PRO A 14 -0.96 5.20 -15.00
N GLY A 15 -0.68 5.64 -13.79
CA GLY A 15 -0.96 6.97 -13.26
C GLY A 15 -0.21 8.06 -13.96
N LEU A 16 1.10 7.85 -14.11
CA LEU A 16 1.96 8.72 -14.89
C LEU A 16 1.51 8.77 -16.36
N VAL A 17 1.03 7.66 -16.94
CA VAL A 17 0.45 7.66 -18.29
C VAL A 17 -0.79 8.56 -18.33
N ALA A 18 -1.76 8.37 -17.44
CA ALA A 18 -2.99 9.16 -17.44
C ALA A 18 -2.74 10.67 -17.21
N GLU A 19 -1.86 11.02 -16.27
CA GLU A 19 -1.45 12.39 -16.01
C GLU A 19 -0.73 12.98 -17.24
N SER A 20 0.19 12.22 -17.83
CA SER A 20 0.94 12.65 -19.01
C SER A 20 0.03 12.88 -20.23
N ASP A 21 -0.99 12.02 -20.42
CA ASP A 21 -1.96 12.13 -21.50
C ASP A 21 -2.91 13.33 -21.28
N ALA A 22 -3.32 13.59 -20.03
CA ALA A 22 -4.14 14.74 -19.69
C ALA A 22 -3.40 16.06 -19.95
N LEU A 23 -2.16 16.17 -19.46
CA LEU A 23 -1.35 17.37 -19.67
C LEU A 23 -0.97 17.56 -21.13
N ARG A 24 -0.74 16.48 -21.89
CA ARG A 24 -0.55 16.57 -23.34
C ARG A 24 -1.77 17.15 -24.04
N ARG A 25 -2.99 16.70 -23.69
CA ARG A 25 -4.24 17.25 -24.27
C ARG A 25 -4.42 18.72 -23.91
N ASP A 26 -4.09 19.12 -22.69
CA ASP A 26 -4.17 20.51 -22.27
C ASP A 26 -3.16 21.39 -23.02
N LEU A 27 -1.93 20.90 -23.23
CA LEU A 27 -0.92 21.59 -24.03
C LEU A 27 -1.36 21.74 -25.49
N ALA A 28 -1.89 20.68 -26.11
CA ALA A 28 -2.40 20.75 -27.47
C ALA A 28 -3.56 21.74 -27.62
N ARG A 29 -4.44 21.82 -26.62
CA ARG A 29 -5.53 22.80 -26.57
C ARG A 29 -5.00 24.23 -26.47
N ALA A 30 -4.01 24.48 -25.61
CA ALA A 30 -3.39 25.79 -25.47
C ALA A 30 -2.69 26.24 -26.76
N LEU A 31 -2.08 25.30 -27.49
CA LEU A 31 -1.38 25.57 -28.74
C LEU A 31 -2.29 25.61 -29.97
N GLY A 32 -3.53 25.13 -29.85
CA GLY A 32 -4.41 24.90 -30.99
C GLY A 32 -3.86 23.88 -32.01
N SER A 33 -2.89 23.05 -31.63
CA SER A 33 -2.20 22.12 -32.53
C SER A 33 -1.66 20.91 -31.77
N ASP A 34 -2.20 19.73 -32.09
CA ASP A 34 -1.68 18.44 -31.60
C ASP A 34 -0.25 18.18 -32.08
N GLU A 35 0.05 18.51 -33.34
CA GLU A 35 1.40 18.38 -33.91
C GLU A 35 2.39 19.32 -33.23
N GLY A 36 1.98 20.56 -32.95
CA GLY A 36 2.81 21.54 -32.25
C GLY A 36 3.11 21.14 -30.81
N ALA A 37 2.14 20.50 -30.12
CA ALA A 37 2.37 19.92 -28.81
C ALA A 37 3.37 18.76 -28.87
N GLU A 38 3.22 17.84 -29.83
CA GLU A 38 4.11 16.70 -29.96
C GLU A 38 5.54 17.09 -30.35
N ALA A 39 5.71 18.11 -31.19
CA ALA A 39 7.02 18.66 -31.53
C ALA A 39 7.75 19.24 -30.29
N LEU A 40 7.02 19.95 -29.42
CA LEU A 40 7.58 20.46 -28.16
C LEU A 40 7.92 19.32 -27.18
N ILE A 41 7.07 18.31 -27.07
CA ILE A 41 7.28 17.16 -26.17
C ILE A 41 8.50 16.35 -26.61
N SER A 42 8.61 16.04 -27.91
CA SER A 42 9.71 15.25 -28.47
C SER A 42 11.04 16.00 -28.45
N GLY A 43 11.02 17.32 -28.68
CA GLY A 43 12.22 18.18 -28.62
C GLY A 43 12.64 18.60 -27.21
N GLY A 44 11.80 18.36 -26.20
CA GLY A 44 12.08 18.61 -24.79
C GLY A 44 12.34 20.09 -24.46
N VAL A 45 13.14 20.33 -23.41
CA VAL A 45 13.41 21.69 -22.90
C VAL A 45 13.97 22.62 -23.98
N ARG A 46 14.82 22.11 -24.87
CA ARG A 46 15.41 22.91 -25.96
C ARG A 46 14.37 23.41 -26.96
N ALA A 47 13.39 22.59 -27.33
CA ALA A 47 12.33 23.01 -28.25
C ALA A 47 11.40 24.05 -27.63
N ILE A 48 11.19 23.98 -26.31
CA ILE A 48 10.40 24.97 -25.57
C ILE A 48 11.11 26.32 -25.54
N GLU A 49 12.42 26.34 -25.27
CA GLU A 49 13.22 27.57 -25.23
C GLU A 49 13.35 28.25 -26.61
N GLN A 50 13.35 27.47 -27.70
CA GLN A 50 13.44 27.99 -29.07
C GLN A 50 12.14 28.64 -29.55
N ARG A 51 11.02 28.41 -28.86
CA ARG A 51 9.70 28.93 -29.23
C ARG A 51 9.41 30.25 -28.51
N SER A 52 9.51 31.34 -29.26
CA SER A 52 9.29 32.72 -28.76
C SER A 52 7.82 33.15 -28.77
N ASP A 53 6.96 32.43 -29.48
CA ASP A 53 5.52 32.68 -29.66
C ASP A 53 4.64 32.06 -28.56
N LEU A 54 5.24 31.46 -27.53
CA LEU A 54 4.52 30.94 -26.36
C LEU A 54 4.28 32.03 -25.33
N ASP A 55 3.03 32.11 -24.84
CA ASP A 55 2.74 32.80 -23.59
C ASP A 55 3.37 32.07 -22.38
N ASP A 56 3.46 32.76 -21.25
CA ASP A 56 4.15 32.26 -20.06
C ASP A 56 3.46 31.03 -19.43
N ASP A 57 2.13 30.97 -19.47
CA ASP A 57 1.34 29.86 -18.93
C ASP A 57 1.54 28.58 -19.76
N THR A 58 1.52 28.71 -21.09
CA THR A 58 1.74 27.63 -22.04
C THR A 58 3.19 27.15 -21.98
N ARG A 59 4.15 28.07 -21.78
CA ARG A 59 5.56 27.71 -21.55
C ARG A 59 5.73 26.89 -20.26
N LEU A 60 5.09 27.31 -19.17
CA LEU A 60 5.11 26.57 -17.90
C LEU A 60 4.48 25.18 -18.06
N LEU A 61 3.33 25.10 -18.73
CA LEU A 61 2.66 23.84 -19.04
C LEU A 61 3.55 22.91 -19.88
N ALA A 62 4.22 23.44 -20.91
CA ALA A 62 5.15 22.68 -21.74
C ALA A 62 6.33 22.11 -20.92
N HIS A 63 6.92 22.91 -20.03
CA HIS A 63 7.98 22.42 -19.12
C HIS A 63 7.47 21.32 -18.19
N ARG A 64 6.24 21.45 -17.68
CA ARG A 64 5.61 20.43 -16.83
C ARG A 64 5.41 19.11 -17.57
N VAL A 65 4.84 19.17 -18.78
CA VAL A 65 4.64 18.00 -19.65
C VAL A 65 5.99 17.33 -19.96
N ALA A 66 6.99 18.11 -20.38
CA ALA A 66 8.32 17.57 -20.69
C ALA A 66 8.97 16.88 -19.49
N LYS A 67 8.81 17.43 -18.28
CA LYS A 67 9.32 16.82 -17.04
C LYS A 67 8.64 15.48 -16.73
N ILE A 68 7.32 15.40 -16.86
CA ILE A 68 6.55 14.17 -16.61
C ILE A 68 6.83 13.11 -17.68
N MET A 69 6.92 13.50 -18.96
CA MET A 69 7.26 12.59 -20.06
C MET A 69 8.67 12.01 -19.92
N ALA A 70 9.66 12.83 -19.49
CA ALA A 70 11.00 12.34 -19.20
C ALA A 70 11.03 11.37 -18.00
N ARG A 71 10.18 11.59 -16.98
CA ARG A 71 10.00 10.67 -15.85
C ARG A 71 9.41 9.34 -16.32
N ARG A 72 8.33 9.39 -17.10
CA ARG A 72 7.67 8.22 -17.71
C ARG A 72 8.63 7.39 -18.56
N ARG A 73 9.35 8.02 -19.50
CA ARG A 73 10.29 7.32 -20.39
C ARG A 73 11.39 6.60 -19.59
N ARG A 74 11.89 7.21 -18.51
CA ARG A 74 12.88 6.58 -17.62
C ARG A 74 12.34 5.32 -16.93
N LEU A 75 11.07 5.32 -16.55
CA LEU A 75 10.40 4.16 -15.92
C LEU A 75 10.08 3.06 -16.93
N GLU A 76 9.68 3.44 -18.16
CA GLU A 76 9.50 2.51 -19.28
C GLU A 76 10.85 1.85 -19.66
N GLU A 77 11.93 2.63 -19.72
CA GLU A 77 13.29 2.14 -20.01
C GLU A 77 13.88 1.29 -18.88
N SER A 78 13.51 1.53 -17.61
CA SER A 78 13.97 0.70 -16.48
C SER A 78 13.28 -0.66 -16.41
N GLY A 79 12.20 -0.89 -17.18
CA GLY A 79 11.43 -2.12 -17.17
C GLY A 79 10.58 -2.33 -15.91
N GLU A 80 10.50 -1.33 -15.04
CA GLU A 80 9.75 -1.38 -13.78
C GLU A 80 8.28 -0.96 -14.02
N ILE A 81 7.52 -1.82 -14.68
CA ILE A 81 6.07 -1.63 -14.80
C ILE A 81 5.43 -2.21 -13.55
N VAL A 82 5.03 -1.35 -12.62
CA VAL A 82 4.17 -1.77 -11.50
C VAL A 82 2.74 -1.86 -12.00
N THR A 83 2.32 -3.08 -12.31
CA THR A 83 0.93 -3.38 -12.67
C THR A 83 0.07 -3.53 -11.42
N ALA A 84 -1.25 -3.45 -11.60
CA ALA A 84 -2.20 -3.74 -10.53
C ALA A 84 -1.95 -5.13 -9.92
N ASP A 85 -1.70 -6.15 -10.74
CA ASP A 85 -1.45 -7.51 -10.27
C ASP A 85 -0.20 -7.62 -9.39
N VAL A 86 0.88 -6.93 -9.75
CA VAL A 86 2.11 -6.89 -8.93
C VAL A 86 1.83 -6.26 -7.58
N LEU A 87 1.06 -5.18 -7.56
CA LEU A 87 0.67 -4.48 -6.34
C LEU A 87 -0.28 -5.33 -5.46
N ARG A 88 -1.25 -6.01 -6.07
CA ARG A 88 -2.17 -6.95 -5.40
C ARG A 88 -1.39 -8.09 -4.72
N GLU A 89 -0.43 -8.67 -5.44
CA GLU A 89 0.40 -9.75 -4.92
C GLU A 89 1.36 -9.25 -3.82
N ALA A 90 1.92 -8.04 -3.96
CA ALA A 90 2.74 -7.43 -2.91
C ALA A 90 1.94 -7.22 -1.62
N VAL A 91 0.72 -6.66 -1.71
CA VAL A 91 -0.16 -6.49 -0.55
C VAL A 91 -0.57 -7.83 0.05
N ARG A 92 -0.91 -8.84 -0.77
CA ARG A 92 -1.21 -10.21 -0.30
C ARG A 92 -0.05 -10.79 0.50
N ARG A 93 1.18 -10.72 -0.04
CA ARG A 93 2.40 -11.21 0.61
C ARG A 93 2.68 -10.48 1.91
N ASP A 94 2.60 -9.15 1.91
CA ASP A 94 2.93 -8.34 3.09
C ASP A 94 1.91 -8.57 4.22
N ILE A 95 0.63 -8.72 3.89
CA ILE A 95 -0.40 -9.14 4.85
C ILE A 95 -0.13 -10.57 5.35
N GLU A 96 0.25 -11.51 4.49
CA GLU A 96 0.64 -12.85 4.95
C GLU A 96 1.81 -12.81 5.95
N MET A 97 2.84 -12.00 5.67
CA MET A 97 3.95 -11.81 6.61
C MET A 97 3.48 -11.16 7.92
N LEU A 98 2.62 -10.13 7.84
CA LEU A 98 2.03 -9.48 9.01
C LEU A 98 1.32 -10.47 9.93
N PHE A 99 0.53 -11.40 9.37
CA PHE A 99 -0.18 -12.40 10.15
C PHE A 99 0.71 -13.52 10.70
N ASN A 100 1.88 -13.75 10.12
CA ASN A 100 2.85 -14.75 10.59
C ASN A 100 3.91 -14.17 11.55
N ILE A 101 3.83 -12.88 11.88
CA ILE A 101 4.71 -12.24 12.85
C ILE A 101 3.89 -11.88 14.09
N GLU A 102 4.34 -12.39 15.22
CA GLU A 102 3.78 -12.04 16.53
C GLU A 102 4.32 -10.69 16.98
N ARG A 103 3.42 -9.76 17.32
CA ARG A 103 3.81 -8.40 17.74
C ARG A 103 4.48 -8.41 19.10
N LEU A 104 5.33 -7.41 19.37
CA LEU A 104 6.00 -7.24 20.66
C LEU A 104 5.03 -7.24 21.85
N GLU A 105 3.87 -6.57 21.73
CA GLU A 105 2.84 -6.50 22.78
C GLU A 105 2.24 -7.87 23.14
N ALA A 106 2.38 -8.89 22.28
CA ALA A 106 1.85 -10.22 22.57
C ALA A 106 2.68 -10.96 23.64
N GLN A 107 4.01 -10.81 23.62
CA GLN A 107 4.88 -11.39 24.62
C GLN A 107 6.15 -10.55 24.83
N PHE A 108 6.34 -10.09 26.07
CA PHE A 108 7.60 -9.49 26.50
C PHE A 108 8.49 -10.53 27.17
N LEU A 109 9.80 -10.45 26.93
CA LEU A 109 10.80 -11.23 27.66
C LEU A 109 11.15 -10.53 28.98
N LEU A 110 10.22 -10.57 29.92
CA LEU A 110 10.37 -9.97 31.25
C LEU A 110 11.04 -10.95 32.21
N THR A 111 11.79 -10.42 33.17
CA THR A 111 12.16 -11.17 34.38
C THR A 111 10.92 -11.41 35.24
N GLU A 112 10.97 -12.41 36.14
CA GLU A 112 9.86 -12.70 37.06
C GLU A 112 9.41 -11.45 37.84
N ARG A 113 10.37 -10.62 38.25
CA ARG A 113 10.09 -9.37 38.97
C ARG A 113 9.34 -8.36 38.10
N GLU A 114 9.77 -8.15 36.86
CA GLU A 114 9.13 -7.20 35.93
C GLU A 114 7.72 -7.67 35.54
N ALA A 115 7.52 -8.99 35.37
CA ALA A 115 6.20 -9.57 35.08
C ALA A 115 5.20 -9.38 36.24
N MET A 116 5.67 -9.30 37.50
CA MET A 116 4.80 -8.97 38.65
C MET A 116 4.34 -7.51 38.65
N GLU A 117 5.17 -6.59 38.14
CA GLU A 117 4.84 -5.17 38.03
C GLU A 117 3.92 -4.88 36.82
N HIS A 118 3.96 -5.74 35.80
CA HIS A 118 3.18 -5.62 34.56
C HIS A 118 2.44 -6.94 34.23
N PRO A 119 1.32 -7.22 34.91
CA PRO A 119 0.58 -8.46 34.71
C PRO A 119 -0.12 -8.55 33.35
N ASP A 120 -0.41 -7.41 32.71
CA ASP A 120 -0.87 -7.33 31.32
C ASP A 120 0.24 -6.74 30.44
N SER A 121 0.60 -7.45 29.37
CA SER A 121 1.59 -6.99 28.41
C SER A 121 1.14 -5.71 27.68
N ALA A 122 -0.17 -5.49 27.53
CA ALA A 122 -0.71 -4.27 26.93
C ALA A 122 -0.36 -3.00 27.73
N ASP A 123 -0.23 -3.10 29.05
CA ASP A 123 0.05 -1.96 29.94
C ASP A 123 1.45 -1.39 29.73
N LEU A 124 2.41 -2.22 29.30
CA LEU A 124 3.79 -1.79 29.06
C LEU A 124 3.91 -0.75 27.95
N LEU A 125 3.11 -0.86 26.90
CA LEU A 125 3.12 0.09 25.78
C LEU A 125 2.04 1.17 25.88
N ALA A 126 1.19 1.14 26.91
CA ALA A 126 0.13 2.13 27.08
C ALA A 126 0.68 3.58 27.15
N GLY A 127 1.88 3.77 27.75
CA GLY A 127 2.57 5.05 27.80
C GLY A 127 3.36 5.43 26.53
N PHE A 128 3.43 4.54 25.54
CA PHE A 128 4.28 4.68 24.34
C PHE A 128 3.50 4.44 23.04
N PRO A 129 2.49 5.28 22.71
CA PRO A 129 1.63 5.07 21.54
C PRO A 129 2.41 5.01 20.22
N GLU A 130 3.46 5.82 20.07
CA GLU A 130 4.29 5.83 18.87
C GLU A 130 5.07 4.51 18.69
N VAL A 131 5.51 3.89 19.79
CA VAL A 131 6.17 2.58 19.75
C VAL A 131 5.17 1.52 19.34
N ARG A 132 3.95 1.57 19.89
CA ARG A 132 2.85 0.65 19.57
C ARG A 132 2.47 0.67 18.08
N SER A 133 2.57 1.81 17.41
CA SER A 133 2.33 1.94 15.95
C SER A 133 3.59 1.84 15.08
N SER A 134 4.77 1.60 15.68
CA SER A 134 6.02 1.50 14.94
C SER A 134 6.27 0.07 14.45
N VAL A 135 7.32 -0.08 13.64
CA VAL A 135 7.81 -1.40 13.18
C VAL A 135 8.26 -2.30 14.33
N VAL A 136 8.55 -1.75 15.51
CA VAL A 136 8.93 -2.54 16.69
C VAL A 136 7.77 -3.43 17.17
N ASN A 137 6.53 -2.98 16.99
CA ASN A 137 5.33 -3.74 17.32
C ASN A 137 4.65 -4.33 16.08
N TYR A 138 5.38 -4.47 14.97
CA TYR A 138 4.86 -5.06 13.74
C TYR A 138 4.38 -6.48 13.98
N GLY A 139 3.19 -6.81 13.47
CA GLY A 139 2.59 -8.13 13.60
C GLY A 139 1.17 -8.10 14.15
N VAL A 140 0.72 -9.26 14.59
CA VAL A 140 -0.62 -9.51 15.13
C VAL A 140 -0.51 -10.17 16.53
N PRO A 141 -1.60 -10.23 17.32
CA PRO A 141 -1.62 -11.01 18.55
C PRO A 141 -1.31 -12.49 18.30
N SER A 142 -0.88 -13.21 19.34
CA SER A 142 -0.71 -14.66 19.28
C SER A 142 -2.03 -15.39 19.00
N PHE A 143 -2.02 -16.27 18.01
CA PHE A 143 -3.14 -17.14 17.66
C PHE A 143 -2.93 -18.60 18.05
N SER A 144 -1.67 -19.04 18.20
CA SER A 144 -1.35 -20.43 18.54
C SER A 144 -1.80 -20.79 19.95
N GLY A 145 -2.30 -22.02 20.12
CA GLY A 145 -2.70 -22.53 21.44
C GLY A 145 -4.01 -21.95 21.98
N ARG A 146 -4.75 -21.19 21.16
CA ARG A 146 -6.07 -20.64 21.50
C ARG A 146 -7.15 -21.38 20.71
N SER A 147 -8.35 -21.51 21.27
CA SER A 147 -9.50 -22.00 20.55
C SER A 147 -10.17 -20.86 19.77
N GLY A 148 -10.79 -21.16 18.62
CA GLY A 148 -11.55 -20.17 17.86
C GLY A 148 -12.71 -19.55 18.64
N SER A 149 -13.18 -20.21 19.70
CA SER A 149 -14.17 -19.69 20.65
C SER A 149 -13.63 -18.63 21.61
N ASP A 150 -12.31 -18.55 21.78
CA ASP A 150 -11.67 -17.67 22.76
C ASP A 150 -11.56 -16.22 22.26
N PHE A 151 -11.97 -15.98 21.02
CA PHE A 151 -11.94 -14.68 20.37
C PHE A 151 -13.35 -14.12 20.25
N ASN A 152 -13.54 -12.91 20.79
CA ASN A 152 -14.64 -12.08 20.32
C ASN A 152 -14.33 -11.63 18.89
N LYS A 153 -15.13 -12.12 17.93
CA LYS A 153 -14.94 -11.89 16.49
C LYS A 153 -14.97 -10.42 16.13
N ASP A 154 -15.81 -9.63 16.79
CA ASP A 154 -15.96 -8.21 16.50
C ASP A 154 -14.79 -7.40 17.08
N ASP A 155 -14.27 -7.80 18.23
CA ASP A 155 -13.09 -7.17 18.84
C ASP A 155 -11.85 -7.47 18.00
N LEU A 156 -11.66 -8.73 17.62
CA LEU A 156 -10.55 -9.14 16.77
C LEU A 156 -10.61 -8.48 15.38
N ALA A 157 -11.80 -8.35 14.79
CA ALA A 157 -11.97 -7.65 13.52
C ALA A 157 -11.55 -6.16 13.62
N ARG A 158 -11.92 -5.48 14.72
CA ARG A 158 -11.55 -4.09 14.98
C ARG A 158 -10.04 -3.93 15.22
N GLU A 159 -9.44 -4.86 15.95
CA GLU A 159 -8.01 -4.88 16.21
C GLU A 159 -7.22 -5.08 14.90
N ILE A 160 -7.55 -6.11 14.12
CA ILE A 160 -6.92 -6.38 12.82
C ILE A 160 -7.08 -5.18 11.88
N LYS A 161 -8.26 -4.56 11.83
CA LYS A 161 -8.46 -3.34 11.01
C LYS A 161 -7.50 -2.23 11.41
N SER A 162 -7.28 -2.03 12.71
CA SER A 162 -6.34 -1.03 13.22
C SER A 162 -4.90 -1.36 12.81
N VAL A 163 -4.49 -2.62 12.94
CA VAL A 163 -3.17 -3.10 12.52
C VAL A 163 -2.96 -2.89 11.01
N LEU A 164 -3.93 -3.27 10.17
CA LEU A 164 -3.86 -3.05 8.72
C LEU A 164 -3.76 -1.56 8.35
N ASN A 165 -4.50 -0.69 9.03
CA ASN A 165 -4.44 0.76 8.77
C ASN A 165 -3.09 1.41 9.12
N ILE A 166 -2.30 0.76 9.99
CA ILE A 166 -0.96 1.18 10.38
C ILE A 166 0.07 0.60 9.41
N TYR A 167 0.04 -0.70 9.19
CA TYR A 167 1.12 -1.44 8.51
C TYR A 167 0.88 -1.67 7.02
N GLU A 168 -0.33 -1.42 6.50
CA GLU A 168 -0.64 -1.56 5.09
C GLU A 168 -1.21 -0.25 4.48
N PRO A 169 -0.35 0.77 4.27
CA PRO A 169 -0.79 2.09 3.81
C PRO A 169 -1.26 2.11 2.35
N ARG A 170 -1.00 1.06 1.54
CA ARG A 170 -1.51 0.98 0.16
C ARG A 170 -3.01 0.71 0.13
N LEU A 171 -3.61 0.28 1.24
CA LEU A 171 -5.06 0.20 1.37
C LEU A 171 -5.64 1.52 1.89
N LYS A 172 -6.68 2.03 1.24
CA LYS A 172 -7.39 3.22 1.71
C LYS A 172 -8.03 2.95 3.06
N ARG A 173 -7.56 3.62 4.12
CA ARG A 173 -7.95 3.40 5.54
C ARG A 173 -9.46 3.24 5.76
N ASP A 174 -10.26 4.16 5.22
CA ASP A 174 -11.72 4.15 5.44
C ASP A 174 -12.45 3.05 4.67
N SER A 175 -11.79 2.46 3.66
CA SER A 175 -12.36 1.39 2.84
C SER A 175 -12.19 -0.01 3.46
N VAL A 176 -11.24 -0.17 4.39
CA VAL A 176 -10.90 -1.47 4.96
C VAL A 176 -12.05 -1.99 5.82
N ARG A 177 -12.52 -3.20 5.49
CA ARG A 177 -13.52 -3.96 6.23
C ARG A 177 -12.94 -5.34 6.51
N VAL A 178 -13.02 -5.76 7.78
CA VAL A 178 -12.51 -7.04 8.25
C VAL A 178 -13.69 -7.85 8.79
N ARG A 179 -13.75 -9.14 8.45
CA ARG A 179 -14.71 -10.09 9.00
C ARG A 179 -13.97 -11.32 9.50
N VAL A 180 -14.28 -11.75 10.71
CA VAL A 180 -13.68 -12.94 11.32
C VAL A 180 -14.71 -14.06 11.37
N ARG A 181 -14.32 -15.22 10.85
CA ARG A 181 -15.11 -16.45 10.81
C ARG A 181 -14.32 -17.57 11.49
N THR A 182 -15.01 -18.43 12.21
CA THR A 182 -14.45 -19.67 12.76
C THR A 182 -14.72 -20.80 11.77
N GLY A 183 -13.68 -21.50 11.33
CA GLY A 183 -13.81 -22.67 10.45
C GLY A 183 -13.71 -23.97 11.24
N GLU A 184 -14.39 -25.03 10.81
CA GLU A 184 -14.32 -26.34 11.46
C GLU A 184 -12.96 -27.04 11.26
N LYS A 185 -12.20 -26.68 10.21
CA LYS A 185 -10.90 -27.30 9.84
C LYS A 185 -9.70 -26.34 9.88
N THR A 186 -9.96 -25.04 9.84
CA THR A 186 -8.97 -23.94 9.91
C THR A 186 -9.48 -23.03 11.01
N GLY A 187 -8.76 -22.97 12.13
CA GLY A 187 -9.34 -22.46 13.37
C GLY A 187 -9.87 -21.03 13.27
N LEU A 188 -9.28 -20.19 12.42
CA LEU A 188 -9.83 -18.88 12.05
C LEU A 188 -9.68 -18.58 10.56
N ARG A 189 -10.66 -17.87 10.01
CA ARG A 189 -10.63 -17.24 8.68
C ARG A 189 -10.95 -15.76 8.83
N ILE A 190 -10.12 -14.92 8.22
CA ILE A 190 -10.23 -13.47 8.25
C ILE A 190 -10.39 -12.98 6.82
N ASP A 191 -11.52 -12.37 6.51
CA ASP A 191 -11.78 -11.76 5.21
C ASP A 191 -11.49 -10.27 5.29
N ILE A 192 -10.69 -9.77 4.35
CA ILE A 192 -10.28 -8.38 4.26
C ILE A 192 -10.77 -7.84 2.93
N ASP A 193 -11.71 -6.90 2.98
CA ASP A 193 -12.18 -6.13 1.83
C ASP A 193 -11.59 -4.71 1.92
N GLY A 194 -11.02 -4.20 0.82
CA GLY A 194 -10.46 -2.85 0.78
C GLY A 194 -10.39 -2.26 -0.62
N VAL A 195 -9.97 -1.00 -0.68
CA VAL A 195 -9.60 -0.32 -1.91
C VAL A 195 -8.09 -0.14 -1.91
N LEU A 196 -7.44 -0.78 -2.86
CA LEU A 196 -6.02 -0.61 -3.16
C LEU A 196 -5.84 0.74 -3.85
N LEU A 197 -4.97 1.56 -3.29
CA LEU A 197 -4.57 2.83 -3.87
C LEU A 197 -3.59 2.52 -5.00
N LEU A 198 -4.09 2.65 -6.22
CA LEU A 198 -3.28 2.68 -7.44
C LEU A 198 -3.66 3.93 -8.21
N SER A 199 -2.71 4.42 -8.99
CA SER A 199 -2.90 5.40 -10.03
C SER A 199 -3.02 4.65 -11.38
N PRO A 200 -3.86 5.13 -12.32
CA PRO A 200 -4.71 6.29 -12.22
C PRO A 200 -6.05 6.01 -11.50
N VAL A 201 -6.40 4.74 -11.30
CA VAL A 201 -7.71 4.34 -10.76
C VAL A 201 -7.54 3.37 -9.59
N PRO A 202 -8.13 3.67 -8.41
CA PRO A 202 -8.15 2.74 -7.29
C PRO A 202 -8.93 1.47 -7.62
N GLU A 203 -8.48 0.33 -7.10
CA GLU A 203 -9.11 -0.97 -7.35
C GLU A 203 -9.64 -1.61 -6.08
N ARG A 204 -10.66 -2.47 -6.22
CA ARG A 204 -11.13 -3.29 -5.10
C ARG A 204 -10.20 -4.49 -4.91
N LEU A 205 -9.76 -4.69 -3.67
CA LEU A 205 -8.99 -5.85 -3.26
C LEU A 205 -9.79 -6.64 -2.23
N ARG A 206 -9.83 -7.97 -2.41
CA ARG A 206 -10.36 -8.89 -1.42
C ARG A 206 -9.32 -9.97 -1.15
N LEU A 207 -9.09 -10.21 0.14
CA LEU A 207 -8.16 -11.22 0.62
C LEU A 207 -8.89 -12.10 1.64
N SER A 208 -8.52 -13.37 1.68
CA SER A 208 -8.91 -14.29 2.74
C SER A 208 -7.65 -14.87 3.38
N THR A 209 -7.45 -14.59 4.66
CA THR A 209 -6.37 -15.15 5.48
C THR A 209 -6.93 -16.29 6.33
N SER A 210 -6.43 -17.50 6.15
CA SER A 210 -6.72 -18.64 7.03
C SER A 210 -5.59 -18.84 8.03
N ILE A 211 -5.94 -18.98 9.31
CA ILE A 211 -4.99 -19.21 10.40
C ILE A 211 -5.24 -20.58 11.01
N ASP A 212 -4.17 -21.35 11.14
CA ASP A 212 -4.13 -22.59 11.88
C ASP A 212 -3.81 -22.28 13.35
N LEU A 213 -4.73 -22.62 14.26
CA LEU A 213 -4.60 -22.31 15.69
C LEU A 213 -3.67 -23.29 16.42
N ASP A 214 -3.31 -24.42 15.80
CA ASP A 214 -2.39 -25.39 16.41
C ASP A 214 -0.94 -24.91 16.32
N ASN A 215 -0.58 -24.23 15.23
CA ASN A 215 0.80 -23.78 14.96
C ASN A 215 0.93 -22.26 14.72
N GLY A 216 -0.18 -21.51 14.69
CA GLY A 216 -0.20 -20.06 14.47
C GLY A 216 0.06 -19.63 13.03
N ARG A 217 0.22 -20.56 12.09
CA ARG A 217 0.57 -20.23 10.70
C ARG A 217 -0.62 -19.64 9.95
N ALA A 218 -0.37 -18.54 9.28
CA ALA A 218 -1.34 -17.88 8.43
C ALA A 218 -1.00 -18.08 6.94
N MET A 219 -2.03 -18.27 6.12
CA MET A 219 -1.93 -18.26 4.66
C MET A 219 -2.94 -17.26 4.11
N THR A 220 -2.51 -16.39 3.20
CA THR A 220 -3.37 -15.36 2.60
C THR A 220 -3.53 -15.60 1.11
N ALA A 221 -4.78 -15.69 0.67
CA ALA A 221 -5.15 -15.83 -0.73
C ALA A 221 -5.86 -14.57 -1.24
N LEU A 222 -5.64 -14.25 -2.52
CA LEU A 222 -6.48 -13.31 -3.27
C LEU A 222 -7.82 -13.98 -3.56
N GLU A 223 -8.93 -13.25 -3.32
CA GLU A 223 -10.23 -13.68 -3.82
C GLU A 223 -10.52 -12.97 -5.14
N ASP A 224 -10.73 -13.76 -6.19
CA ASP A 224 -11.18 -13.25 -7.48
C ASP A 224 -12.66 -12.84 -7.41
N ARG A 225 -13.00 -11.87 -8.26
CA ARG A 225 -14.32 -11.24 -8.33
C ARG A 225 -15.44 -12.21 -8.69
#